data_AF-A0A7H4LYE3-F1
#
_entry.id   AF-A0A7H4LYE3-F1
#
_cell.length_a   1.000
_cell.length_b   1.000
_cell.length_c   1.000
_cell.angle_alpha   90.00
_cell.angle_beta   90.00
_cell.angle_gamma   90.00
#
_symmetry.space_group_name_H-M   'P 1'
#
loop_
_entity.id
_entity.type
_entity.pdbx_description
1 polymer ?
#
loop_
_entity_poly.entity_id
_entity_poly.type
_entity_poly.pdbx_seq_one_letter_code
_entity_poly.pdbx_strand_id
1 'polypeptide(L)'
;MARSLPAGSLAMIVGGHSQDPVCMASENKKQVDYVPGSPCAPDKQNGIWIVQAHEWGKYVGRADFEFRNGEMKLVHYQLIPVNLKKKVTYDNGESERVLYTRKSPKIRRCSPC
;
A
#
# COMPACT_ATOMS: atom_id res chain seq x y z
N MET A 1 14.53 13.59 3.91
CA MET A 1 13.64 14.11 4.99
C MET A 1 13.67 13.21 6.22
N ALA A 2 13.13 11.98 6.19
CA ALA A 2 13.02 11.13 7.39
C ALA A 2 14.32 10.97 8.21
N ARG A 3 15.47 10.79 7.53
CA ARG A 3 16.79 10.65 8.15
C ARG A 3 17.31 11.92 8.85
N SER A 4 16.76 13.09 8.52
CA SER A 4 17.21 14.39 9.05
C SER A 4 16.38 14.88 10.23
N LEU A 5 15.27 14.19 10.54
CA LEU A 5 14.39 14.54 11.65
C LEU A 5 14.83 13.80 12.94
N PRO A 6 14.37 14.24 14.13
CA PRO A 6 14.52 13.44 15.33
C PRO A 6 13.84 12.07 15.16
N ALA A 7 14.46 11.01 15.66
CA ALA A 7 13.96 9.65 15.49
C ALA A 7 12.53 9.51 16.02
N GLY A 8 11.63 8.96 15.21
CA GLY A 8 10.23 8.76 15.61
C GLY A 8 9.40 10.04 15.81
N SER A 9 9.93 11.22 15.44
CA SER A 9 9.18 12.49 15.54
C SER A 9 7.91 12.53 14.69
N LEU A 10 7.84 11.68 13.65
CA LEU A 10 6.66 11.47 12.83
C LEU A 10 6.27 9.99 12.87
N ALA A 11 4.98 9.69 12.98
CA ALA A 11 4.51 8.32 12.86
C ALA A 11 4.72 7.80 11.42
N MET A 12 4.39 8.63 10.42
CA MET A 12 4.43 8.23 9.02
C MET A 12 4.56 9.43 8.08
N ILE A 13 5.19 9.20 6.93
CA ILE A 13 5.25 10.10 5.78
C ILE A 13 4.41 9.47 4.67
N VAL A 14 3.32 10.13 4.29
CA VAL A 14 2.51 9.76 3.13
C VAL A 14 3.08 10.45 1.90
N GLY A 15 3.88 9.71 1.14
CA GLY A 15 4.62 10.21 -0.01
C GLY A 15 3.78 10.34 -1.27
N GLY A 16 4.39 10.95 -2.28
CA GLY A 16 3.85 11.12 -3.63
C GLY A 16 4.96 11.56 -4.58
N HIS A 17 4.59 11.92 -5.81
CA HIS A 17 5.47 12.41 -6.89
C HIS A 17 6.32 11.35 -7.62
N SER A 18 7.02 10.44 -6.94
CA SER A 18 7.82 9.41 -7.63
C SER A 18 6.97 8.35 -8.34
N GLN A 19 5.65 8.36 -8.13
CA GLN A 19 4.68 7.44 -8.72
C GLN A 19 4.91 5.95 -8.43
N ASP A 20 5.80 5.60 -7.50
CA ASP A 20 6.08 4.22 -7.08
C ASP A 20 5.13 3.67 -6.00
N PRO A 21 4.89 2.35 -5.94
CA PRO A 21 4.37 1.69 -4.76
C PRO A 21 5.54 1.44 -3.80
N VAL A 22 5.51 2.04 -2.60
CA VAL A 22 6.56 1.79 -1.60
C VAL A 22 6.26 0.48 -0.87
N CYS A 23 6.63 -0.62 -1.52
CA CYS A 23 6.66 -1.97 -0.95
C CYS A 23 8.11 -2.49 -1.01
N MET A 24 8.68 -2.85 0.13
CA MET A 24 10.08 -3.23 0.25
C MET A 24 10.26 -4.73 0.02
N ALA A 25 11.19 -5.11 -0.85
CA ALA A 25 11.63 -6.50 -1.01
C ALA A 25 12.72 -6.86 0.01
N SER A 26 13.57 -5.89 0.36
CA SER A 26 14.57 -5.97 1.42
C SER A 26 14.85 -4.56 1.97
N GLU A 27 15.66 -4.46 3.02
CA GLU A 27 16.04 -3.16 3.59
C GLU A 27 16.61 -2.24 2.49
N ASN A 28 16.08 -1.01 2.42
CA ASN A 28 16.42 0.01 1.41
C ASN A 28 16.24 -0.41 -0.07
N LYS A 29 15.55 -1.52 -0.37
CA LYS A 29 15.28 -1.97 -1.74
C LYS A 29 13.78 -2.16 -1.97
N LYS A 30 13.21 -1.29 -2.80
CA LYS A 30 11.83 -1.41 -3.27
C LYS A 30 11.68 -2.68 -4.13
N GLN A 31 10.53 -3.32 -4.01
CA GLN A 31 10.12 -4.41 -4.88
C GLN A 31 9.92 -3.87 -6.30
N VAL A 32 10.58 -4.50 -7.27
CA VAL A 32 10.33 -4.27 -8.69
C VAL A 32 9.08 -5.06 -9.07
N ASP A 33 8.17 -4.43 -9.84
CA ASP A 33 6.93 -5.04 -10.32
C ASP A 33 6.05 -5.63 -9.20
N TYR A 34 5.68 -4.78 -8.24
CA TYR A 34 4.75 -5.16 -7.17
C TYR A 34 3.44 -5.73 -7.74
N VAL A 35 3.08 -6.94 -7.28
CA VAL A 35 1.87 -7.64 -7.73
C VAL A 35 0.67 -7.16 -6.90
N PRO A 36 -0.38 -6.61 -7.54
CA PRO A 36 -1.55 -6.14 -6.81
C PRO A 36 -2.18 -7.25 -5.94
N GLY A 37 -2.33 -6.98 -4.64
CA GLY A 37 -2.91 -7.93 -3.67
C GLY A 37 -1.89 -8.79 -2.92
N SER A 38 -0.60 -8.75 -3.27
CA SER A 38 0.44 -9.37 -2.43
C SER A 38 0.72 -8.54 -1.16
N PRO A 39 1.28 -9.13 -0.09
CA PRO A 39 1.72 -8.36 1.07
C PRO A 39 2.65 -7.21 0.67
N CYS A 40 2.52 -6.06 1.34
CA CYS A 40 3.36 -4.89 1.11
C CYS A 40 3.96 -4.45 2.45
N ALA A 41 5.28 -4.50 2.58
CA ALA A 41 6.00 -3.95 3.72
C ALA A 41 6.44 -2.51 3.38
N PRO A 42 5.99 -1.48 4.10
CA PRO A 42 6.42 -0.12 3.84
C PRO A 42 7.86 0.10 4.32
N ASP A 43 8.52 1.14 3.79
CA ASP A 43 9.85 1.51 4.23
C ASP A 43 9.81 2.12 5.63
N LYS A 44 10.89 1.95 6.41
CA LYS A 44 11.03 2.55 7.73
C LYS A 44 12.42 3.16 7.85
N GLN A 45 12.47 4.47 7.98
CA GLN A 45 13.71 5.22 8.09
C GLN A 45 13.68 6.05 9.35
N ASN A 46 14.69 5.91 10.22
CA ASN A 46 14.82 6.71 11.43
C ASN A 46 13.57 6.67 12.35
N GLY A 47 12.95 5.50 12.47
CA GLY A 47 11.73 5.30 13.27
C GLY A 47 10.43 5.72 12.59
N ILE A 48 10.49 6.38 11.42
CA ILE A 48 9.35 6.94 10.70
C ILE A 48 8.96 6.00 9.55
N TRP A 49 7.67 5.66 9.43
CA TRP A 49 7.15 4.85 8.32
C TRP A 49 7.01 5.69 7.05
N ILE A 50 7.39 5.15 5.89
CA ILE A 50 7.25 5.84 4.60
C ILE A 50 6.38 4.98 3.69
N VAL A 51 5.27 5.56 3.25
CA VAL A 51 4.26 4.86 2.44
C VAL A 51 4.00 5.64 1.16
N GLN A 52 3.68 4.93 0.09
CA GLN A 52 3.21 5.52 -1.15
C GLN A 52 2.31 4.53 -1.90
N ALA A 53 1.11 4.97 -2.26
CA ALA A 53 0.06 4.13 -2.84
C ALA A 53 0.09 4.11 -4.37
N HIS A 54 1.27 4.22 -4.98
CA HIS A 54 1.45 4.32 -6.43
C HIS A 54 0.70 5.54 -7.01
N GLU A 55 0.32 5.46 -8.28
CA GLU A 55 -0.35 6.53 -9.03
C GLU A 55 -1.81 6.24 -9.39
N TRP A 56 -2.52 7.30 -9.81
CA TRP A 56 -3.84 7.27 -10.46
C TRP A 56 -4.95 6.51 -9.71
N GLY A 57 -4.85 6.44 -8.38
CA GLY A 57 -5.82 5.69 -7.58
C GLY A 57 -5.80 4.18 -7.87
N LYS A 58 -4.72 3.64 -8.43
CA LYS A 58 -4.53 2.19 -8.64
C LYS A 58 -4.66 1.43 -7.31
N TYR A 59 -4.27 2.06 -6.20
CA TYR A 59 -4.38 1.51 -4.86
C TYR A 59 -4.89 2.52 -3.85
N VAL A 60 -5.53 2.02 -2.80
CA VAL A 60 -5.71 2.72 -1.52
C VAL A 60 -4.74 2.12 -0.52
N GLY A 61 -3.77 2.91 -0.05
CA GLY A 61 -2.87 2.49 1.02
C GLY A 61 -3.60 2.54 2.36
N ARG A 62 -3.59 1.43 3.10
CA ARG A 62 -4.18 1.32 4.43
C ARG A 62 -3.09 0.98 5.44
N ALA A 63 -2.91 1.85 6.42
CA ALA A 63 -2.01 1.66 7.54
C ALA A 63 -2.81 1.61 8.84
N ASP A 64 -2.85 0.45 9.47
CA ASP A 64 -3.53 0.24 10.74
C ASP A 64 -2.51 0.44 11.88
N PHE A 65 -2.71 1.46 12.70
CA PHE A 65 -1.86 1.80 13.83
C PHE A 65 -2.56 1.53 15.17
N GLU A 66 -1.79 1.10 16.16
CA GLU A 66 -2.17 1.14 17.57
C GLU A 66 -1.44 2.30 18.26
N PHE A 67 -2.16 3.05 19.08
CA PHE A 67 -1.62 4.13 19.90
C PHE A 67 -1.73 3.79 21.38
N ARG A 68 -0.59 3.75 22.08
CA ARG A 68 -0.54 3.53 23.53
C ARG A 68 0.59 4.35 24.16
N ASN A 69 0.30 5.08 25.23
CA ASN A 69 1.29 5.84 26.01
C ASN A 69 2.18 6.79 25.19
N GLY A 70 1.64 7.44 24.16
CA GLY A 70 2.42 8.32 23.28
C GLY A 70 3.17 7.60 22.16
N GLU A 71 3.14 6.27 22.11
CA GLU A 71 3.78 5.45 21.08
C GLU A 71 2.78 5.02 20.00
N MET A 72 3.14 5.24 18.73
CA MET A 72 2.38 4.80 17.56
C MET A 72 3.06 3.55 16.95
N LYS A 73 2.38 2.41 16.98
CA LYS A 73 2.87 1.16 16.41
C LYS A 73 2.07 0.77 15.17
N LEU A 74 2.75 0.58 14.04
CA LEU A 74 2.13 0.03 12.84
C LEU A 74 1.86 -1.46 13.07
N VAL A 75 0.59 -1.86 13.05
CA VAL A 75 0.16 -3.26 13.22
C VAL A 75 0.03 -3.95 11.87
N HIS A 76 -0.50 -3.24 10.87
CA HIS A 76 -0.70 -3.80 9.55
C HIS A 76 -0.63 -2.73 8.47
N TYR A 77 -0.05 -3.07 7.32
CA TYR A 77 -0.06 -2.23 6.13
C TYR A 77 -0.42 -3.07 4.91
N GLN A 78 -1.25 -2.50 4.04
CA GLN A 78 -1.63 -3.13 2.78
C GLN A 78 -1.96 -2.08 1.72
N LEU A 79 -1.69 -2.43 0.45
CA LEU A 79 -2.17 -1.69 -0.72
C LEU A 79 -3.41 -2.40 -1.27
N ILE A 80 -4.57 -1.75 -1.15
CA ILE A 80 -5.84 -2.30 -1.62
C ILE A 80 -6.02 -1.90 -3.09
N PRO A 81 -5.98 -2.83 -4.06
CA PRO A 81 -6.10 -2.48 -5.46
C PRO A 81 -7.53 -2.07 -5.82
N VAL A 82 -7.66 -0.99 -6.62
CA VAL A 82 -8.96 -0.45 -7.03
C VAL A 82 -9.30 -0.95 -8.43
N ASN A 83 -10.06 -2.04 -8.51
CA ASN A 83 -10.54 -2.65 -9.76
C ASN A 83 -9.42 -2.99 -10.78
N LEU A 84 -8.20 -3.26 -10.32
CA LEU A 84 -7.11 -3.68 -11.20
C LEU A 84 -7.39 -5.07 -11.79
N LYS A 85 -7.11 -5.24 -13.08
CA LYS A 85 -7.32 -6.49 -13.83
C LYS A 85 -6.00 -7.04 -14.36
N LYS A 86 -5.84 -8.36 -14.31
CA LYS A 86 -4.78 -9.11 -15.02
C LYS A 86 -5.36 -9.83 -16.23
N LYS A 87 -4.55 -9.97 -17.28
CA LYS A 87 -4.87 -10.85 -18.40
C LYS A 87 -4.41 -12.26 -18.02
N VAL A 88 -5.33 -13.23 -18.05
CA VAL A 88 -5.01 -14.65 -17.91
C VAL A 88 -5.18 -15.26 -19.30
N THR A 89 -4.16 -15.95 -19.77
CA THR A 89 -4.22 -16.74 -21.00
C THR A 89 -4.35 -18.19 -20.58
N TYR A 90 -5.37 -18.88 -21.10
CA TYR A 90 -5.62 -20.28 -20.85
C TYR A 90 -4.93 -21.13 -21.92
N ASP A 91 -4.74 -22.42 -21.64
CA ASP A 91 -4.03 -23.35 -22.53
C ASP A 91 -4.74 -23.54 -23.88
N ASN A 92 -6.04 -23.22 -23.95
CA ASN A 92 -6.85 -23.24 -25.18
C ASN A 92 -6.61 -22.01 -26.09
N GLY A 93 -5.72 -21.08 -25.71
CA GLY A 93 -5.43 -19.85 -26.45
C GLY A 93 -6.42 -18.70 -26.18
N GLU A 94 -7.47 -18.92 -25.39
CA GLU A 94 -8.38 -17.85 -24.98
C GLU A 94 -7.73 -16.98 -23.90
N SER A 95 -8.15 -15.72 -23.83
CA SER A 95 -7.67 -14.80 -22.81
C SER A 95 -8.79 -14.00 -22.17
N GLU A 96 -8.73 -13.89 -20.84
CA GLU A 96 -9.75 -13.21 -20.04
C GLU A 96 -9.10 -12.16 -19.13
N ARG A 97 -9.83 -11.07 -18.85
CA ARG A 97 -9.40 -10.02 -17.92
C ARG A 97 -10.08 -10.19 -16.57
N VAL A 98 -9.41 -10.88 -15.66
CA VAL A 98 -9.90 -11.14 -14.29
C VAL A 98 -9.34 -10.10 -13.30
N LEU A 99 -10.08 -9.82 -12.22
CA LEU A 99 -9.62 -8.91 -11.17
C LEU A 99 -8.46 -9.52 -10.38
N TYR A 100 -7.52 -8.68 -9.92
CA TYR A 100 -6.43 -9.14 -9.05
C TYR A 100 -6.92 -9.60 -7.67
N THR A 101 -7.94 -8.92 -7.14
CA THR A 101 -8.56 -9.24 -5.86
C THR A 101 -10.07 -9.25 -6.00
N ARG A 102 -10.76 -9.84 -5.00
CA ARG A 102 -12.22 -9.75 -4.92
C ARG A 102 -12.64 -8.29 -4.95
N LYS A 103 -13.63 -7.97 -5.78
CA LYS A 103 -14.12 -6.60 -5.96
C LYS A 103 -14.39 -5.96 -4.60
N SER A 104 -13.75 -4.83 -4.33
CA SER A 104 -14.07 -4.03 -3.14
C SER A 104 -15.58 -3.75 -3.13
N PRO A 105 -16.25 -3.88 -1.97
CA PRO A 105 -17.66 -3.53 -1.89
C PRO A 105 -17.84 -2.13 -2.44
N LYS A 106 -18.83 -1.93 -3.32
CA LYS A 106 -19.26 -0.57 -3.70
C LYS A 106 -19.48 0.20 -2.41
N ILE A 107 -18.98 1.44 -2.35
CA ILE A 107 -19.20 2.36 -1.24
C ILE A 107 -20.69 2.32 -0.90
N ARG A 108 -21.05 1.61 0.17
CA ARG A 108 -22.38 1.75 0.76
C ARG A 108 -22.35 3.17 1.30
N ARG A 109 -23.23 4.03 0.80
CA ARG A 109 -23.41 5.38 1.37
C ARG A 109 -23.47 5.19 2.88
N CYS A 110 -22.61 5.87 3.63
CA CYS A 110 -22.76 5.98 5.07
C CYS A 110 -24.19 6.45 5.30
N SER A 111 -24.99 5.62 5.96
CA SER A 111 -26.30 6.08 6.41
C SER A 111 -26.01 7.17 7.44
N PRO A 112 -26.55 8.39 7.28
CA PRO A 112 -26.37 9.42 8.30
C PRO A 112 -26.93 8.88 9.63
N CYS A 113 -26.17 9.08 10.70
CA CYS A 113 -26.55 8.75 12.07
C CYS A 113 -27.82 9.49 12.48
#